data_AF-A0A561VZS8-F1
#
_entry.id   AF-A0A561VZS8-F1
#
_cell.length_a   1.000
_cell.length_b   1.000
_cell.length_c   1.000
_cell.angle_alpha   90.00
_cell.angle_beta   90.00
_cell.angle_gamma   90.00
#
_symmetry.space_group_name_H-M   'P 1'
#
loop_
_entity.id
_entity.type
_entity.pdbx_description
1 polymer ?
#
loop_
_entity_poly.entity_id
_entity_poly.type
_entity_poly.pdbx_seq_one_letter_code
_entity_poly.pdbx_strand_id
1 'polypeptide(L)' 'MGRGRYVGIPHADKTSDVLLSYLLDCEPDVRLLAAQHAPLTDQTQRWLLTLRDDPIEEASVRQAAAARLNGH' A
#
# COMPACT_ATOMS: atom_id res chain seq x y z
N MET A 1 -10.37 17.95 40.24
CA MET A 1 -11.21 17.26 39.24
C MET A 1 -10.70 17.65 37.85
N GLY A 2 -9.81 16.84 37.27
CA GLY A 2 -9.22 17.10 35.95
C GLY A 2 -10.13 16.62 34.83
N ARG A 3 -10.52 17.52 33.92
CA ARG A 3 -11.26 17.15 32.70
C ARG A 3 -10.26 16.67 31.66
N GLY A 4 -10.16 15.36 31.48
CA GLY A 4 -9.41 14.76 30.38
C GLY A 4 -10.01 15.19 29.05
N ARG A 5 -9.26 15.99 28.29
CA ARG A 5 -9.54 16.22 26.87
C ARG A 5 -9.21 14.93 26.14
N TYR A 6 -10.23 14.20 25.69
CA TYR A 6 -10.05 13.16 24.69
C TYR A 6 -9.66 13.86 23.38
N VAL A 7 -8.35 13.92 23.12
CA VAL A 7 -7.83 14.27 21.80
C VAL A 7 -8.24 13.10 20.91
N GLY A 8 -9.14 13.36 19.96
CA GLY A 8 -9.56 12.36 18.99
C GLY A 8 -8.33 11.87 18.23
N ILE A 9 -7.89 10.64 18.53
CA ILE A 9 -6.92 9.95 17.70
C ILE A 9 -7.64 9.71 16.37
N PRO A 10 -7.14 10.23 15.23
CA PRO A 10 -7.74 9.90 13.95
C PRO A 10 -7.68 8.37 13.84
N HIS A 11 -8.86 7.73 13.77
CA HIS A 11 -8.92 6.34 13.35
C HIS A 11 -8.34 6.33 11.94
N ALA A 12 -7.10 5.86 11.80
CA ALA A 12 -6.58 5.48 10.51
C ALA A 12 -7.64 4.60 9.87
N ASP A 13 -8.05 4.97 8.66
CA ASP A 13 -9.07 4.25 7.93
C ASP A 13 -8.57 2.80 7.78
N LYS A 14 -9.20 1.84 8.47
CA LYS A 14 -8.73 0.45 8.54
C LYS A 14 -8.57 -0.18 7.15
N THR A 15 -9.25 0.36 6.14
CA THR A 15 -9.11 -0.05 4.74
C THR A 15 -7.71 0.26 4.17
N SER A 16 -7.08 1.34 4.64
CA SER A 16 -5.74 1.79 4.22
C SER A 16 -4.65 0.79 4.60
N ASP A 17 -4.76 0.21 5.81
CA ASP A 17 -3.83 -0.82 6.30
C ASP A 17 -4.04 -2.18 5.63
N VAL A 18 -5.27 -2.47 5.19
CA VAL A 18 -5.62 -3.71 4.49
C VAL A 18 -4.98 -3.74 3.10
N LEU A 19 -5.07 -2.65 2.33
CA LEU A 19 -4.47 -2.57 1.00
C LEU A 19 -2.94 -2.69 1.02
N LEU A 20 -2.30 -2.19 2.08
CA LEU A 20 -0.86 -2.40 2.28
C LEU A 20 -0.52 -3.88 2.44
N SER A 21 -1.34 -4.63 3.18
CA SER A 21 -1.13 -6.06 3.40
C SER A 21 -1.35 -6.88 2.12
N TYR A 22 -2.23 -6.41 1.23
CA TYR A 22 -2.50 -7.03 -0.07
C TYR A 22 -1.35 -6.92 -1.08
N LEU A 23 -0.37 -6.03 -0.86
CA LEU A 23 0.88 -6.03 -1.65
C LEU A 23 1.72 -7.30 -1.42
N LEU A 24 1.44 -8.04 -0.35
CA LEU A 24 2.12 -9.28 0.03
C LEU A 24 1.27 -10.52 -0.22
N ASP A 25 0.11 -10.36 -0.86
CA ASP A 25 -0.77 -11.47 -1.16
C ASP A 25 -0.10 -12.44 -2.15
N CYS A 26 -0.51 -13.70 -2.15
CA CYS A 26 -0.01 -14.69 -3.11
C CYS A 26 -0.59 -14.49 -4.50
N GLU A 27 -1.83 -14.01 -4.59
CA GLU A 27 -2.55 -13.84 -5.85
C GLU A 27 -2.10 -12.56 -6.57
N PRO A 28 -1.60 -12.66 -7.82
CA PRO A 28 -1.07 -11.50 -8.55
C PRO A 28 -2.14 -10.44 -8.81
N ASP A 29 -3.40 -10.84 -8.98
CA ASP A 29 -4.52 -9.91 -9.17
C ASP A 29 -4.79 -9.06 -7.92
N VAL A 30 -4.59 -9.64 -6.73
CA VAL A 30 -4.72 -8.92 -5.45
C VAL A 30 -3.57 -7.94 -5.28
N ARG A 31 -2.33 -8.36 -5.56
CA ARG A 31 -1.15 -7.47 -5.56
C ARG A 31 -1.29 -6.35 -6.59
N LEU A 32 -1.85 -6.63 -7.77
CA LEU A 32 -2.11 -5.63 -8.81
C LEU A 32 -3.08 -4.56 -8.32
N LEU A 33 -4.22 -4.96 -7.74
CA LEU A 33 -5.20 -4.04 -7.17
C LEU A 33 -4.58 -3.18 -6.06
N ALA A 34 -3.80 -3.80 -5.18
CA ALA A 34 -3.10 -3.10 -4.11
C ALA A 34 -2.05 -2.11 -4.65
N ALA A 35 -1.28 -2.49 -5.67
CA ALA A 35 -0.27 -1.62 -6.28
C ALA A 35 -0.88 -0.35 -6.88
N GLN A 36 -2.11 -0.45 -7.40
CA GLN A 36 -2.84 0.69 -7.98
C GLN A 36 -3.45 1.59 -6.91
N HIS A 37 -3.95 1.03 -5.80
CA HIS A 37 -4.85 1.76 -4.90
C HIS A 37 -4.33 1.97 -3.48
N ALA A 38 -3.29 1.26 -3.05
CA ALA A 38 -2.75 1.42 -1.71
C ALA A 38 -2.37 2.90 -1.47
N PRO A 39 -2.69 3.46 -0.29
CA PRO A 39 -2.26 4.80 0.10
C PRO A 39 -0.73 4.89 0.05
N LEU A 40 -0.19 5.97 -0.53
CA LEU A 40 1.24 6.18 -0.65
C LEU A 40 1.84 6.61 0.69
N THR A 41 2.15 5.63 1.52
CA THR A 41 2.96 5.77 2.74
C THR A 41 4.41 5.33 2.48
N ASP A 42 5.33 5.64 3.39
CA ASP A 42 6.72 5.17 3.29
C ASP A 42 6.83 3.63 3.26
N GLN A 43 5.88 2.93 3.88
CA GLN A 43 5.86 1.47 3.83
C GLN A 43 5.33 0.94 2.50
N THR A 44 4.27 1.56 1.96
CA THR A 44 3.75 1.25 0.63
C THR A 44 4.83 1.47 -0.43
N GLN A 45 5.54 2.61 -0.40
CA GLN A 45 6.61 2.89 -1.37
C GLN A 45 7.71 1.84 -1.35
N ARG A 46 8.12 1.37 -0.17
CA ARG A 46 9.12 0.29 -0.03
C ARG A 46 8.63 -1.00 -0.68
N TRP A 47 7.38 -1.39 -0.45
CA TRP A 47 6.83 -2.59 -1.09
C TRP A 47 6.67 -2.44 -2.60
N LEU A 48 6.24 -1.28 -3.09
CA LEU A 48 6.16 -1.01 -4.52
C LEU A 48 7.55 -1.07 -5.19
N LEU A 49 8.61 -0.59 -4.52
CA LEU A 49 9.97 -0.75 -5.02
C LEU A 49 10.36 -2.23 -5.12
N THR A 50 10.07 -3.02 -4.09
CA THR A 50 10.30 -4.47 -4.10
C THR A 50 9.58 -5.15 -5.26
N LEU A 51 8.28 -4.89 -5.43
CA LEU A 51 7.49 -5.47 -6.52
C LEU A 51 8.03 -5.06 -7.89
N ARG A 52 8.33 -3.77 -8.11
CA ARG A 52 8.88 -3.26 -9.38
C ARG A 52 10.16 -3.98 -9.78
N ASP A 53 11.04 -4.23 -8.82
CA ASP A 53 12.38 -4.75 -9.05
C ASP A 53 12.44 -6.30 -8.97
N ASP A 54 11.35 -6.97 -8.61
CA ASP A 54 11.29 -8.44 -8.54
C ASP A 54 11.28 -9.04 -9.96
N PRO A 55 12.25 -9.90 -10.33
CA PRO A 55 12.30 -10.53 -11.64
C PRO A 55 11.23 -11.63 -11.85
N ILE A 56 10.67 -12.19 -10.78
CA ILE A 56 9.68 -13.28 -10.80
C ILE A 56 8.25 -12.72 -10.86
N GLU A 57 8.04 -11.50 -10.36
CA GLU A 57 6.73 -10.87 -10.32
C GLU A 57 6.12 -10.65 -11.71
N GLU A 58 4.78 -10.72 -11.77
CA GLU A 58 3.98 -10.49 -12.96
C GLU A 58 4.21 -9.11 -13.56
N ALA A 59 4.36 -9.06 -14.88
CA ALA A 59 4.69 -7.83 -15.59
C ALA A 59 3.70 -6.68 -15.31
N SER A 60 2.40 -6.99 -15.19
CA SER A 60 1.35 -6.04 -14.86
C SER A 60 1.52 -5.43 -13.46
N VAL A 61 1.87 -6.22 -12.46
CA VAL A 61 2.11 -5.76 -11.09
C VAL A 61 3.35 -4.85 -11.05
N ARG A 62 4.44 -5.25 -11.71
CA ARG A 62 5.66 -4.42 -11.80
C ARG A 62 5.40 -3.07 -12.47
N GLN A 63 4.63 -3.07 -13.55
CA GLN A 63 4.23 -1.87 -14.27
C GLN A 63 3.34 -0.96 -13.41
N ALA A 64 2.36 -1.52 -12.71
CA ALA A 64 1.51 -0.77 -11.78
C ALA A 64 2.32 -0.15 -10.65
N ALA A 65 3.26 -0.91 -10.05
CA ALA A 65 4.15 -0.40 -9.02
C ALA A 65 5.05 0.73 -9.53
N ALA A 66 5.62 0.60 -10.74
CA ALA A 66 6.41 1.65 -11.37
C ALA A 66 5.58 2.92 -11.64
N ALA A 67 4.38 2.78 -12.21
CA ALA A 67 3.48 3.90 -12.46
C ALA A 67 3.14 4.64 -11.16
N ARG A 68 2.79 3.88 -10.12
CA ARG A 68 2.43 4.40 -8.81
C ARG A 68 3.56 5.17 -8.14
N LEU A 69 4.80 4.69 -8.25
CA LEU A 69 6.00 5.36 -7.74
C LEU A 69 6.33 6.66 -8.50
N ASN A 70 6.00 6.72 -9.79
CA ASN A 70 6.25 7.88 -10.64
C ASN A 70 5.10 8.90 -10.66
N GLY A 71 4.03 8.66 -9.88
CA GLY A 71 2.87 9.57 -9.79
C GLY A 71 1.94 9.55 -11.01
N HIS A 72 1.97 8.47 -11.80
CA HIS A 72 1.08 8.25 -12.95
C HIS A 72 -0.18 7.47 -12.58
#